data_AF-A0A7L0AA90-F1
#
_entry.id   AF-A0A7L0AA90-F1
#
_cell.length_a   1.000
_cell.length_b   1.000
_cell.length_c   1.000
_cell.angle_alpha   90.00
_cell.angle_beta   90.00
_cell.angle_gamma   90.00
#
_symmetry.space_group_name_H-M   'P 1'
#
loop_
_entity.id
_entity.type
_entity.pdbx_description
1 polymer ?
#
loop_
_entity_poly.entity_id
_entity_poly.type
_entity_poly.pdbx_seq_one_letter_code
_entity_poly.pdbx_strand_id
1 'polypeptide(L)' 'LNKNLRKSLFGQSLAISKILISLKRVFTGLKQPNKPIGSWLLCGPSGTGKTELAKLLAKFLFGSESDLIRFDMSEFMEKH' A
#
# COMPACT_ATOMS: atom_id res chain seq x y z
N LEU A 1 10.06 -2.93 -9.73
CA LEU A 1 9.06 -2.90 -8.63
C LEU A 1 9.59 -3.50 -7.32
N ASN A 2 9.83 -4.81 -7.23
CA ASN A 2 10.28 -5.47 -5.99
C ASN A 2 11.61 -4.91 -5.42
N LYS A 3 12.59 -4.63 -6.30
CA LYS A 3 13.90 -4.07 -5.88
C LYS A 3 13.82 -2.67 -5.26
N ASN A 4 12.90 -1.80 -5.73
CA ASN A 4 12.79 -0.42 -5.22
C ASN A 4 12.10 -0.41 -3.85
N LEU A 5 11.01 -1.17 -3.69
CA LEU A 5 10.30 -1.28 -2.40
C LEU A 5 11.16 -1.95 -1.32
N ARG A 6 11.93 -2.99 -1.67
CA ARG A 6 12.82 -3.68 -0.71
C ARG A 6 14.03 -2.85 -0.27
N LYS A 7 14.47 -1.88 -1.07
CA LYS A 7 15.54 -0.95 -0.68
C LYS A 7 15.06 0.08 0.34
N SER A 8 13.78 0.44 0.29
CA SER A 8 13.19 1.46 1.18
C SER A 8 12.56 0.87 2.44
N LEU A 9 12.12 -0.39 2.42
CA LEU A 9 11.50 -1.05 3.57
C LEU A 9 12.22 -2.36 3.91
N PHE A 10 13.09 -2.31 4.92
CA PHE A 10 13.86 -3.47 5.39
C PHE A 10 13.01 -4.40 6.26
N GLY A 11 13.25 -5.71 6.18
CA GLY A 11 12.57 -6.72 7.02
C GLY A 11 11.13 -7.07 6.63
N GLN A 12 10.48 -6.32 5.72
CA GLN A 12 9.06 -6.52 5.36
C GLN A 12 8.85 -7.30 4.05
N SER A 13 9.76 -8.23 3.74
CA SER A 13 9.79 -8.97 2.46
C SER A 13 8.48 -9.70 2.14
N LEU A 14 7.82 -10.28 3.15
CA LEU A 14 6.59 -11.04 2.97
C LEU A 14 5.40 -10.14 2.62
N ALA A 15 5.23 -9.03 3.35
CA ALA A 15 4.17 -8.06 3.09
C ALA A 15 4.29 -7.45 1.69
N ILE A 16 5.51 -7.03 1.33
CA ILE A 16 5.81 -6.52 -0.02
C ILE A 16 5.46 -7.57 -1.06
N SER A 17 5.91 -8.82 -0.90
CA SER A 17 5.62 -9.90 -1.87
C SER A 17 4.12 -10.09 -2.11
N LYS A 18 3.31 -10.10 -1.04
CA LYS A 18 1.84 -10.24 -1.15
C LYS A 18 1.20 -9.08 -1.94
N ILE A 19 1.64 -7.85 -1.70
CA ILE A 19 1.16 -6.68 -2.44
C ILE A 19 1.53 -6.78 -3.93
N LEU A 20 2.77 -7.16 -4.24
CA LEU A 20 3.25 -7.32 -5.61
C LEU A 20 2.46 -8.35 -6.40
N ILE A 21 2.10 -9.47 -5.78
CA ILE A 21 1.28 -10.50 -6.41
C ILE A 21 -0.10 -9.93 -6.75
N SER A 22 -0.71 -9.16 -5.85
CA SER A 22 -2.00 -8.52 -6.12
C SER A 22 -1.92 -7.51 -7.27
N LEU A 23 -0.89 -6.66 -7.27
CA LEU A 23 -0.66 -5.68 -8.34
C LEU A 23 -0.39 -6.35 -9.69
N LYS A 24 0.35 -7.46 -9.71
CA LYS A 24 0.62 -8.20 -10.96
C LYS A 24 -0.67 -8.65 -11.65
N ARG A 25 -1.67 -9.14 -10.89
CA ARG A 25 -2.98 -9.52 -11.46
C ARG A 25 -3.69 -8.34 -12.13
N VAL A 26 -3.55 -7.15 -11.58
CA VAL A 26 -4.16 -5.94 -12.14
C VAL A 26 -3.48 -5.56 -13.46
N PHE A 27 -2.15 -5.56 -13.47
CA PHE A 27 -1.39 -5.19 -14.68
C PHE A 27 -1.52 -6.22 -15.82
N THR A 28 -1.84 -7.48 -15.52
CA THR A 28 -2.14 -8.49 -16.54
C THR A 28 -3.59 -8.44 -17.05
N GLY A 29 -4.37 -7.44 -16.65
CA GLY A 29 -5.77 -7.29 -17.08
C GLY A 29 -6.75 -8.25 -16.39
N LEU A 30 -6.31 -9.01 -15.38
CA LEU A 30 -7.16 -9.94 -14.62
C LEU A 30 -7.93 -9.24 -13.48
N LYS A 31 -8.17 -7.92 -13.62
CA LYS A 31 -8.91 -7.13 -12.63
C LYS A 31 -10.42 -7.25 -12.88
N GLN A 32 -11.20 -7.26 -11.81
CA GLN A 32 -12.65 -7.09 -11.92
C GLN A 32 -12.96 -5.60 -12.13
N PRO A 33 -13.82 -5.21 -13.10
CA PRO A 33 -14.06 -3.80 -13.44
C PRO A 33 -14.49 -2.92 -12.26
N ASN A 34 -15.29 -3.49 -11.35
CA ASN A 34 -15.92 -2.79 -10.23
C ASN A 34 -15.21 -3.01 -8.89
N LYS A 35 -13.91 -3.39 -8.90
CA LYS A 35 -13.13 -3.60 -7.68
C LYS A 35 -11.87 -2.75 -7.66
N PRO A 36 -11.41 -2.34 -6.47
CA PRO A 36 -10.15 -1.63 -6.33
C PRO A 36 -8.98 -2.50 -6.83
N ILE A 37 -7.91 -1.82 -7.27
CA ILE A 37 -6.64 -2.43 -7.70
C ILE A 37 -6.06 -3.35 -6.61
N GLY A 38 -6.26 -2.97 -5.35
CA GLY A 38 -6.02 -3.82 -4.20
C GLY A 38 -6.65 -3.22 -2.95
N SER A 39 -6.92 -4.09 -1.99
CA SER A 39 -7.34 -3.72 -0.65
C SER A 39 -6.46 -4.50 0.33
N TRP A 40 -5.78 -3.78 1.22
CA TRP A 40 -4.81 -4.36 2.13
C TRP A 40 -5.02 -3.81 3.53
N LEU A 41 -4.99 -4.71 4.52
CA LEU A 41 -4.90 -4.35 5.93
C LEU A 41 -3.46 -4.65 6.40
N LEU A 42 -2.73 -3.61 6.77
CA LEU A 42 -1.37 -3.74 7.29
C LEU A 42 -1.43 -3.71 8.82
N CYS A 43 -1.13 -4.85 9.47
CA CYS A 43 -1.15 -4.98 10.92
C CYS A 43 0.26 -5.18 11.48
N GLY A 44 0.54 -4.57 12.64
CA GLY A 44 1.78 -4.78 13.40
C GLY A 44 2.11 -3.60 14.32
N PRO A 45 3.17 -3.70 15.15
CA PRO A 45 3.58 -2.66 16.11
C PRO A 45 3.84 -1.29 15.47
N SER A 46 3.76 -0.20 16.25
CA SER A 46 4.14 1.14 15.73
C SER A 46 5.59 1.16 15.24
N GLY A 47 5.90 2.04 14.28
CA GLY A 47 7.25 2.17 13.72
C GLY A 47 7.69 1.10 12.71
N THR A 48 6.88 0.06 12.43
CA THR A 48 7.26 -1.03 11.52
C THR A 48 7.16 -0.72 10.02
N GLY A 49 6.83 0.51 9.64
CA GLY A 49 6.80 0.96 8.24
C GLY A 49 5.47 0.81 7.50
N LYS A 50 4.34 0.64 8.19
CA LYS A 50 3.00 0.54 7.57
C LYS A 50 2.63 1.77 6.75
N THR A 51 2.74 2.96 7.34
CA THR A 51 2.46 4.24 6.68
C THR A 51 3.46 4.53 5.56
N GLU A 52 4.72 4.18 5.77
CA GLU A 52 5.78 4.35 4.78
C GLU A 52 5.53 3.49 3.53
N LEU A 53 5.07 2.24 3.72
CA LEU A 53 4.67 1.38 2.62
C LEU A 53 3.53 1.98 1.79
N ALA A 54 2.56 2.63 2.43
CA ALA A 54 1.48 3.31 1.71
C ALA A 54 1.99 4.48 0.84
N LYS A 55 2.90 5.30 1.36
CA LYS A 55 3.54 6.40 0.60
C LYS A 55 4.34 5.88 -0.60
N LEU A 56 5.16 4.85 -0.38
CA LEU A 56 5.95 4.22 -1.44
C LEU A 56 5.06 3.63 -2.53
N LEU A 57 3.90 3.06 -2.17
CA LEU A 57 2.92 2.57 -3.14
C LEU A 57 2.30 3.71 -3.94
N ALA A 58 1.96 4.84 -3.31
CA ALA A 58 1.45 6.02 -4.02
C ALA A 58 2.46 6.52 -5.05
N LYS A 59 3.72 6.72 -4.62
CA LYS A 59 4.81 7.11 -5.51
C LYS A 59 5.02 6.14 -6.66
N PHE A 60 4.91 4.84 -6.40
CA PHE A 60 5.09 3.83 -7.43
C PHE A 60 3.93 3.77 -8.43
N LEU A 61 2.69 3.82 -7.95
CA LEU A 61 1.50 3.64 -8.79
C LEU A 61 1.10 4.92 -9.52
N PHE A 62 1.36 6.08 -8.94
CA PHE A 62 0.85 7.37 -9.41
C PHE A 62 1.95 8.41 -9.67
N GLY A 63 3.19 8.14 -9.26
CA GLY A 63 4.36 8.98 -9.55
C GLY A 63 4.80 9.87 -8.40
N SER A 64 3.91 10.19 -7.46
CA SER A 64 4.23 10.99 -6.27
C SER A 64 3.65 10.42 -4.97
N GLU A 65 4.31 10.72 -3.85
CA GLU A 65 3.75 10.45 -2.52
C GLU A 65 2.59 11.41 -2.20
N SER A 66 2.55 12.60 -2.83
CA SER A 66 1.48 13.58 -2.67
C SER A 66 0.14 13.10 -3.20
N ASP A 67 0.13 12.10 -4.08
CA ASP A 67 -1.09 11.52 -4.62
C ASP A 67 -1.77 10.57 -3.61
N LEU A 68 -1.14 10.34 -2.45
CA LEU A 68 -1.74 9.60 -1.36
C LEU A 68 -2.82 10.44 -0.68
N ILE A 69 -4.08 10.08 -0.92
CA ILE A 69 -5.20 10.58 -0.11
C ILE A 69 -5.14 9.87 1.25
N ARG A 70 -4.89 10.64 2.31
CA ARG A 70 -4.77 10.14 3.69
C ARG A 70 -5.94 10.64 4.51
N PHE A 71 -6.57 9.71 5.23
CA PHE A 71 -7.54 10.01 6.26
C PHE A 71 -6.93 9.69 7.63
N ASP A 72 -6.98 10.63 8.56
CA ASP A 72 -6.60 10.36 9.94
C ASP A 72 -7.79 9.79 10.70
N MET A 73 -7.80 8.47 10.90
CA MET A 73 -8.93 7.80 11.56
C MET A 73 -9.14 8.24 13.01
N SER A 74 -8.16 8.88 13.65
CA SER A 74 -8.34 9.41 15.01
C SER A 74 -9.36 10.55 15.05
N GLU A 75 -9.49 11.32 13.96
CA GLU A 75 -10.46 12.41 13.81
C GLU A 75 -11.90 11.90 13.62
N PHE A 76 -12.07 10.62 13.28
CA PHE A 76 -13.38 9.99 13.02
C PHE A 76 -13.85 9.08 14.16
N MET A 77 -13.21 9.14 15.34
CA MET A 77 -13.55 8.28 16.48
C MET A 77 -14.77 8.77 17.26
N GLU A 78 -15.15 10.04 17.14
CA GLU A 78 -16.35 10.57 17.80
C GLU A 78 -17.61 10.08 17.08
N LYS A 79 -18.54 9.55 17.86
CA LYS A 79 -19.88 9.24 17.36
C LYS A 79 -20.64 10.55 17.19
N HIS A 80 -20.92 10.92 15.95
CA HIS A 80 -22.02 11.84 15.66
C HIS A 80 -23.36 11.22 16.10
#